data_AF-A0A1G8VTC1-F1
#
_entry.id   AF-A0A1G8VTC1-F1
#
_cell.length_a   1.000
_cell.length_b   1.000
_cell.length_c   1.000
_cell.angle_alpha   90.00
_cell.angle_beta   90.00
_cell.angle_gamma   90.00
#
_symmetry.space_group_name_H-M   'P 1'
#
loop_
_entity.id
_entity.type
_entity.pdbx_description
1 polymer ?
#
loop_
_entity_poly.entity_id
_entity_poly.type
_entity_poly.pdbx_seq_one_letter_code
_entity_poly.pdbx_strand_id
1 'polypeptide(L)'
;MFIIDMTTLESDFIIKSLTRSKANDIRTYDVNHQMSMFAYYYDDYIHLKIRRYNDQRTSSRDWQEIQTAGFIYPDIELNKTEDIYMDHEDNQLHVKLPYSIYKRNDK
;
A
#
# COMPACT_ATOMS: atom_id res chain seq x y z
N MET A 1 13.83 -5.43 -6.98
CA MET A 1 12.85 -5.29 -5.88
C MET A 1 11.68 -6.20 -6.18
N PHE A 2 11.13 -6.88 -5.16
CA PHE A 2 9.92 -7.68 -5.27
C PHE A 2 8.88 -7.19 -4.25
N ILE A 3 7.61 -7.32 -4.62
CA ILE A 3 6.45 -6.97 -3.79
C ILE A 3 5.57 -8.21 -3.78
N ILE A 4 5.39 -8.81 -2.62
CA ILE A 4 4.65 -10.06 -2.45
C ILE A 4 3.31 -9.73 -1.82
N ASP A 5 2.21 -10.17 -2.43
CA ASP A 5 0.87 -10.04 -1.86
C ASP A 5 0.73 -11.02 -0.69
N MET A 6 0.48 -10.48 0.49
CA MET A 6 0.34 -11.20 1.75
C MET A 6 -1.11 -11.21 2.25
N THR A 7 -2.04 -10.65 1.48
CA THR A 7 -3.42 -10.37 1.90
C THR A 7 -4.11 -11.63 2.44
N THR A 8 -3.97 -12.77 1.76
CA THR A 8 -4.61 -14.03 2.18
C THR A 8 -4.01 -14.62 3.45
N LEU A 9 -2.77 -14.26 3.80
CA LEU A 9 -2.07 -14.76 4.99
C LEU A 9 -2.39 -13.91 6.23
N GLU A 10 -2.94 -12.71 6.05
CA GLU A 10 -3.20 -11.73 7.12
C GLU A 10 -4.70 -11.41 7.29
N SER A 11 -5.57 -12.39 7.03
CA SER A 11 -7.03 -12.22 7.04
C SER A 11 -7.58 -11.56 8.31
N ASP A 12 -7.08 -11.95 9.49
CA ASP A 12 -7.53 -11.42 10.78
C ASP A 12 -7.20 -9.94 10.95
N PHE A 13 -6.02 -9.53 10.48
CA PHE A 13 -5.58 -8.14 10.50
C PHE A 13 -6.44 -7.29 9.56
N ILE A 14 -6.72 -7.82 8.35
CA ILE A 14 -7.53 -7.14 7.33
C ILE A 14 -8.95 -6.90 7.85
N ILE A 15 -9.62 -7.93 8.38
CA ILE A 15 -10.98 -7.82 8.91
C ILE A 15 -11.06 -6.76 10.01
N LYS A 16 -10.11 -6.78 10.96
CA LYS A 16 -10.04 -5.80 12.04
C LYS A 16 -9.79 -4.38 11.51
N SER A 17 -8.91 -4.24 10.52
CA SER A 17 -8.56 -2.95 9.94
C SER A 17 -9.68 -2.36 9.09
N LEU A 18 -10.40 -3.19 8.32
CA LEU A 18 -11.59 -2.78 7.55
C LEU A 18 -12.66 -2.19 8.46
N THR A 19 -12.93 -2.87 9.58
CA THR A 19 -13.92 -2.43 10.58
C THR A 19 -13.60 -1.04 11.13
N ARG A 20 -12.33 -0.63 11.15
CA ARG A 20 -11.85 0.65 11.72
C ARG A 20 -11.62 1.75 10.68
N SER A 21 -11.29 1.41 9.45
CA SER A 21 -10.70 2.35 8.48
C SER A 21 -11.67 2.97 7.47
N LYS A 22 -12.94 2.57 7.47
CA LYS A 22 -13.95 2.90 6.43
C LYS A 22 -13.51 2.53 5.00
N ALA A 23 -12.42 1.78 4.84
CA ALA A 23 -11.98 1.29 3.55
C ALA A 23 -12.92 0.17 3.08
N ASN A 24 -13.11 0.10 1.76
CA ASN A 24 -13.89 -0.94 1.10
C ASN A 24 -13.13 -2.28 1.05
N ASP A 25 -11.81 -2.19 0.89
CA ASP A 25 -10.91 -3.34 0.87
C ASP A 25 -9.53 -2.94 1.41
N ILE A 26 -8.77 -3.93 1.89
CA ILE A 26 -7.38 -3.75 2.30
C ILE A 26 -6.55 -4.91 1.74
N ARG A 27 -5.49 -4.56 1.01
CA ARG A 27 -4.46 -5.51 0.58
C ARG A 27 -3.16 -5.25 1.34
N THR A 28 -2.43 -6.30 1.64
CA THR A 28 -1.17 -6.21 2.37
C THR A 28 -0.04 -6.78 1.55
N TYR A 29 1.13 -6.17 1.66
CA TYR A 29 2.29 -6.55 0.88
C TYR A 29 3.55 -6.54 1.73
N ASP A 30 4.41 -7.51 1.45
CA ASP A 30 5.80 -7.49 1.86
C ASP A 30 6.66 -6.94 0.72
N VAL A 31 7.43 -5.88 1.00
CA VAL A 31 8.34 -5.26 0.04
C VAL A 31 9.76 -5.64 0.41
N ASN A 32 10.37 -6.45 -0.45
CA ASN A 32 11.78 -6.84 -0.35
C ASN A 32 12.18 -7.45 1.01
N HIS A 33 11.25 -8.02 1.78
CA HIS A 33 11.44 -8.47 3.18
C HIS A 33 11.99 -7.39 4.13
N GLN A 34 11.78 -6.12 3.79
CA GLN A 34 12.32 -4.98 4.53
C GLN A 34 11.21 -4.05 5.04
N MET A 35 10.05 -4.08 4.38
CA MET A 35 8.97 -3.15 4.65
C MET A 35 7.63 -3.85 4.50
N SER A 36 6.67 -3.43 5.32
CA SER A 36 5.26 -3.70 5.06
C SER A 36 4.64 -2.53 4.31
N MET A 37 3.73 -2.87 3.40
CA MET A 37 2.88 -1.90 2.72
C MET A 37 1.44 -2.36 2.79
N PHE A 38 0.56 -1.46 3.22
CA PHE A 38 -0.88 -1.69 3.31
C PHE A 38 -1.58 -0.78 2.32
N ALA A 39 -2.36 -1.35 1.41
CA ALA A 39 -3.19 -0.62 0.47
C ALA A 39 -4.63 -0.64 0.95
N TYR A 40 -5.16 0.52 1.32
CA TYR A 40 -6.55 0.73 1.69
C TYR A 40 -7.30 1.30 0.49
N TYR A 41 -8.36 0.63 0.07
CA TYR A 41 -9.18 1.04 -1.06
C TYR A 41 -10.38 1.84 -0.57
N TYR A 42 -10.51 3.07 -1.06
CA TYR A 42 -11.67 3.94 -0.86
C TYR A 42 -12.41 4.09 -2.20
N ASP A 43 -13.55 4.77 -2.19
CA ASP A 43 -14.40 4.92 -3.38
C ASP A 43 -13.68 5.65 -4.53
N ASP A 44 -12.80 6.60 -4.21
CA ASP A 44 -12.18 7.53 -5.15
C ASP A 44 -10.64 7.43 -5.22
N TYR A 45 -10.01 6.72 -4.28
CA TYR A 45 -8.55 6.62 -4.22
C TYR A 45 -8.06 5.35 -3.52
N ILE A 46 -6.77 5.08 -3.66
CA ILE A 46 -6.04 4.06 -2.92
C ILE A 46 -5.06 4.79 -1.99
N HIS A 47 -5.10 4.44 -0.70
CA HIS A 47 -4.17 4.93 0.31
C HIS A 47 -3.16 3.84 0.63
N LEU A 48 -1.88 4.11 0.39
CA LEU A 48 -0.80 3.23 0.85
C LEU A 48 -0.21 3.73 2.17
N LYS A 49 -0.06 2.82 3.12
CA LYS A 49 0.77 3.01 4.32
C LYS A 49 1.99 2.12 4.23
N ILE A 50 3.17 2.70 4.37
CA ILE A 50 4.44 1.99 4.25
C ILE A 50 5.23 2.17 5.54
N ARG A 51 5.82 1.07 6.03
CA ARG A 51 6.71 1.09 7.20
C ARG A 51 7.83 0.07 7.05
N ARG A 52 9.05 0.47 7.42
CA ARG A 52 10.17 -0.49 7.53
C ARG A 52 10.03 -1.40 8.75
N TYR A 53 10.47 -2.65 8.62
CA TYR A 53 10.55 -3.58 9.74
C TYR A 53 11.67 -3.22 10.74
N ASN A 54 11.66 -3.91 11.88
CA ASN A 54 12.71 -3.83 12.92
C ASN A 54 12.98 -2.39 13.40
N ASP A 55 11.91 -1.59 13.50
CA ASP A 55 11.94 -0.19 13.95
C ASP A 55 12.93 0.70 13.18
N GLN A 56 13.24 0.34 11.94
CA GLN A 56 14.00 1.20 11.04
C GLN A 56 13.18 2.42 10.65
N ARG A 57 13.85 3.56 10.45
CA ARG A 57 13.21 4.80 10.05
C ARG A 57 12.70 4.72 8.60
N THR A 58 11.42 5.01 8.41
CA THR A 58 10.80 5.14 7.09
C THR A 58 11.03 6.55 6.54
N SER A 59 11.19 6.68 5.23
CA SER A 59 11.50 7.93 4.55
C SER A 59 10.92 7.98 3.13
N SER A 60 10.93 9.16 2.51
CA SER A 60 10.51 9.33 1.12
C SER A 60 11.37 8.56 0.11
N ARG A 61 12.60 8.16 0.46
CA ARG A 61 13.44 7.30 -0.40
C ARG A 61 12.85 5.90 -0.55
N ASP A 62 12.19 5.39 0.49
CA ASP A 62 11.55 4.08 0.45
C ASP A 62 10.45 4.06 -0.61
N TRP A 63 9.71 5.16 -0.75
CA TRP A 63 8.73 5.31 -1.83
C TRP A 63 9.38 5.37 -3.21
N GLN A 64 10.48 6.11 -3.37
CA GLN A 64 11.21 6.16 -4.65
C GLN A 64 11.67 4.76 -5.08
N GLU A 65 12.13 3.94 -4.13
CA GLU A 65 12.46 2.54 -4.38
C GLU A 65 11.23 1.75 -4.83
N ILE A 66 10.11 1.83 -4.09
CA ILE A 66 8.83 1.16 -4.42
C ILE A 66 8.31 1.56 -5.80
N GLN A 67 8.37 2.84 -6.17
CA GLN A 67 7.92 3.34 -7.47
C GLN A 67 8.62 2.68 -8.66
N THR A 68 9.84 2.16 -8.48
CA THR A 68 10.56 1.46 -9.56
C THR A 68 9.84 0.20 -10.05
N ALA A 69 8.92 -0.39 -9.26
CA ALA A 69 8.07 -1.48 -9.72
C ALA A 69 7.03 -1.02 -10.76
N GLY A 70 6.67 0.26 -10.78
CA GLY A 70 5.75 0.90 -11.72
C GLY A 70 4.27 0.55 -11.48
N PHE A 71 3.94 -0.73 -11.36
CA PHE A 71 2.57 -1.23 -11.24
C PHE A 71 2.49 -2.50 -10.39
N ILE A 72 1.50 -2.56 -9.50
CA ILE A 72 1.14 -3.79 -8.78
C ILE A 72 -0.23 -4.22 -9.27
N TYR A 73 -0.27 -5.40 -9.89
CA TYR A 73 -1.49 -5.96 -10.46
C TYR A 73 -2.57 -6.23 -9.38
N PRO A 74 -3.85 -6.00 -9.69
CA PRO A 74 -4.41 -5.55 -10.98
C PRO A 74 -4.59 -4.04 -11.14
N ASP A 75 -4.29 -3.20 -10.15
CA ASP A 75 -4.94 -1.88 -10.02
C ASP A 75 -4.13 -0.78 -9.32
N ILE A 76 -2.92 -1.05 -8.82
CA ILE A 76 -2.09 -0.04 -8.15
C ILE A 76 -1.03 0.50 -9.11
N GLU A 77 -1.27 1.69 -9.68
CA GLU A 77 -0.29 2.43 -10.48
C GLU A 77 0.60 3.34 -9.60
N LEU A 78 1.79 2.84 -9.23
CA LEU A 78 2.72 3.50 -8.30
C LEU A 78 3.27 4.84 -8.83
N ASN A 79 3.30 5.01 -10.16
CA ASN A 79 3.79 6.22 -10.81
C ASN A 79 2.76 7.36 -10.86
N LYS A 80 1.49 7.11 -10.54
CA LYS A 80 0.42 8.12 -10.52
C LYS A 80 0.21 8.67 -9.11
N THR A 81 1.26 9.13 -8.44
CA THR A 81 1.12 9.64 -7.07
C THR A 81 0.40 10.98 -7.03
N GLU A 82 -0.65 11.09 -6.24
CA GLU A 82 -1.36 12.35 -5.98
C GLU A 82 -0.74 13.12 -4.82
N ASP A 83 -0.44 12.43 -3.72
CA ASP A 83 0.08 13.03 -2.51
C ASP A 83 0.98 12.05 -1.73
N ILE A 84 1.94 12.60 -0.98
CA ILE A 84 2.85 11.85 -0.10
C ILE A 84 3.08 12.68 1.15
N TYR A 85 2.86 12.08 2.32
CA TYR A 85 3.24 12.69 3.59
C TYR A 85 3.82 11.66 4.57
N MET A 86 4.61 12.16 5.51
CA MET A 86 5.24 11.35 6.55
C MET A 86 4.49 11.53 7.87
N ASP A 87 4.05 10.43 8.46
CA ASP A 87 3.60 10.40 9.85
C ASP A 87 4.82 10.15 10.75
N HIS A 88 5.28 11.22 11.41
CA HIS A 88 6.44 11.17 12.28
C HIS A 88 6.17 10.50 13.63
N GLU A 89 4.92 10.45 14.08
CA GLU A 89 4.54 9.81 15.34
C GLU A 89 4.63 8.29 15.18
N ASP A 90 4.04 7.78 14.10
CA ASP A 90 3.97 6.34 13.84
C ASP A 90 5.12 5.79 12.98
N ASN A 91 6.03 6.67 12.50
CA ASN A 91 7.11 6.35 11.57
C ASN A 91 6.60 5.62 10.30
N GLN A 92 5.50 6.12 9.75
CA GLN A 92 4.83 5.59 8.56
C GLN A 92 4.86 6.61 7.42
N LEU A 93 5.12 6.13 6.21
CA LEU A 93 4.94 6.93 5.00
C LEU A 93 3.56 6.67 4.43
N HIS A 94 2.85 7.73 4.13
CA HIS A 94 1.51 7.70 3.55
C HIS A 94 1.54 8.20 2.13
N VAL A 95 0.89 7.48 1.23
CA VAL A 95 0.83 7.80 -0.18
C VAL A 95 -0.60 7.69 -0.67
N LYS A 96 -1.06 8.72 -1.39
CA LYS A 96 -2.36 8.72 -2.06
C LYS A 96 -2.17 8.48 -3.55
N LEU A 97 -2.88 7.49 -4.09
CA LEU A 97 -2.92 7.14 -5.51
C LEU A 97 -4.37 7.24 -6.02
N PRO A 98 -4.60 7.63 -7.28
CA PRO A 98 -5.92 7.57 -7.88
C PRO A 98 -6.32 6.11 -8.09
N TYR A 99 -7.62 5.85 -8.09
CA TYR A 99 -8.12 4.53 -8.44
C TYR A 99 -7.90 4.29 -9.95
N SER A 100 -7.00 3.38 -10.32
CA SER A 100 -6.89 2.94 -11.71
C SER A 100 -7.86 1.77 -11.90
N ILE A 101 -9.06 2.06 -12.43
CA ILE A 101 -9.98 0.98 -12.82
C ILE A 101 -9.41 0.33 -14.08
N TYR A 102 -8.40 -0.51 -13.95
CA TYR A 102 -8.25 -1.60 -14.91
C TYR A 102 -9.43 -2.53 -14.64
N LYS A 103 -10.49 -2.38 -15.44
CA LYS A 103 -11.58 -3.34 -15.47
C LYS A 103 -10.93 -4.71 -15.63
N ARG A 104 -10.99 -5.52 -14.58
CA ARG A 104 -10.70 -6.94 -14.62
C ARG A 104 -11.70 -7.51 -15.63
N ASN A 105 -11.29 -7.62 -16.89
CA ASN A 105 -12.06 -8.29 -17.93
C ASN A 105 -11.93 -9.80 -17.65
N ASP A 106 -12.51 -10.23 -16.53
CA ASP A 106 -12.85 -11.63 -16.33
C ASP A 106 -14.08 -11.88 -17.22
N LYS A 107 -13.81 -12.34 -18.44
CA LYS A 107 -14.81 -13.04 -19.27
C LYS A 107 -14.93 -14.47 -18.79
#